data_AF-A0A0G1RWK1-F1
#
_entry.id   AF-A0A0G1RWK1-F1
#
_cell.length_a   1.000
_cell.length_b   1.000
_cell.length_c   1.000
_cell.angle_alpha   90.00
_cell.angle_beta   90.00
_cell.angle_gamma   90.00
#
_symmetry.space_group_name_H-M   'P 1'
#
loop_
_entity.id
_entity.type
_entity.pdbx_description
1 polymer ?
#
loop_
_entity_poly.entity_id
_entity_poly.type
_entity_poly.pdbx_seq_one_letter_code
_entity_poly.pdbx_strand_id
1 'polypeptide(L)'
;MSLFRSSLESSPSAIPAEVGGQRTSANLSEAIMDSVSSVRDSLPKEHRTHFETLRQEIIDFTKAHGIPKESLGSPDLLREATKKLSTQDLERLALLLERFEHLLTHKEPRREKSEALEYADEWYNLSERYAFQMNFLKTLGIYFLHERNKTFNERIANLKNLLGSLLPFGKKKREVPSASESMEDFFLLDVLGRKYSVPTLEQIAARLFERREELETKHDQGFTHLLFVPFAVETDLFMLAFGKFLQDRDMEKTLVSPVAYASTTRSVMSRLRYFPQSFDAKGGDRGKDKMDILKELSEQASSFLGWRILLLQTPHGQKRGFRGISKDGDQKKSFTRPELEVGKTPSEYLSLQRDETSPYDGESSMVLEDWICAFMIHYMETRSCLDDMESGGNAASYLTGVSLPGDFTGSQMVIAVKYAHQDIFFYCHSPHHKDEQIGARFVVEV
;
A
#
# COMPACT_ATOMS: atom_id res chain seq x y z
N MET A 1 -61.18 -67.60 -18.24
CA MET A 1 -60.90 -66.83 -17.01
C MET A 1 -60.44 -65.45 -17.48
N SER A 2 -61.15 -64.32 -17.30
CA SER A 2 -61.69 -63.72 -16.04
C SER A 2 -60.56 -63.56 -15.01
N LEU A 3 -60.23 -62.43 -14.37
CA LEU A 3 -60.74 -61.05 -14.28
C LEU A 3 -59.53 -60.07 -14.16
N PHE A 4 -59.58 -58.72 -14.17
CA PHE A 4 -60.71 -57.78 -14.21
C PHE A 4 -60.46 -56.52 -15.10
N ARG A 5 -60.58 -55.29 -14.56
CA ARG A 5 -60.70 -53.95 -15.19
C ARG A 5 -60.76 -52.85 -14.10
N SER A 6 -60.38 -51.60 -14.44
CA SER A 6 -60.76 -50.31 -13.77
C SER A 6 -60.07 -49.93 -12.44
N SER A 7 -59.87 -48.63 -12.08
CA SER A 7 -60.46 -47.39 -12.60
C SER A 7 -59.56 -46.12 -12.52
N LEU A 8 -59.79 -45.18 -13.46
CA LEU A 8 -59.84 -43.70 -13.35
C LEU A 8 -59.01 -42.94 -12.29
N GLU A 9 -58.22 -41.95 -12.72
CA GLU A 9 -58.53 -40.51 -12.48
C GLU A 9 -57.64 -39.56 -13.35
N SER A 10 -57.80 -38.24 -13.19
CA SER A 10 -57.61 -37.19 -14.21
C SER A 10 -56.21 -36.56 -14.39
N SER A 11 -55.98 -36.01 -15.59
CA SER A 11 -54.96 -34.99 -15.95
C SER A 11 -55.18 -33.64 -15.21
N PRO A 12 -54.35 -32.58 -15.41
CA PRO A 12 -53.02 -32.49 -16.06
C PRO A 12 -51.96 -31.76 -15.20
N SER A 13 -50.68 -31.76 -15.62
CA SER A 13 -49.75 -30.67 -15.27
C SER A 13 -48.62 -30.56 -16.32
N ALA A 14 -48.03 -29.38 -16.45
CA ALA A 14 -47.19 -29.01 -17.59
C ALA A 14 -45.97 -28.15 -17.15
N ILE A 15 -44.97 -28.05 -18.05
CA ILE A 15 -43.98 -26.93 -18.15
C ILE A 15 -42.87 -26.90 -17.06
N PRO A 16 -41.60 -26.54 -17.36
CA PRO A 16 -40.80 -26.72 -18.59
C PRO A 16 -39.29 -27.01 -18.30
N ALA A 17 -38.44 -26.82 -19.31
CA ALA A 17 -36.98 -26.76 -19.21
C ALA A 17 -36.43 -25.30 -19.07
N GLU A 18 -35.11 -25.19 -18.87
CA GLU A 18 -34.21 -24.07 -19.19
C GLU A 18 -34.60 -22.62 -18.82
N VAL A 19 -33.92 -22.04 -17.81
CA VAL A 19 -33.73 -20.58 -17.68
C VAL A 19 -32.35 -20.28 -17.10
N GLY A 20 -31.44 -19.71 -17.91
CA GLY A 20 -30.07 -19.38 -17.47
C GLY A 20 -29.47 -18.06 -17.97
N GLY A 21 -29.96 -17.49 -19.08
CA GLY A 21 -29.32 -16.32 -19.73
C GLY A 21 -30.19 -15.08 -19.96
N GLN A 22 -31.47 -15.09 -19.52
CA GLN A 22 -32.47 -14.12 -20.00
C GLN A 22 -33.07 -13.21 -18.90
N ARG A 23 -32.54 -13.24 -17.67
CA ARG A 23 -33.16 -12.58 -16.49
C ARG A 23 -32.62 -11.20 -16.11
N THR A 24 -31.42 -10.82 -16.54
CA THR A 24 -30.78 -9.55 -16.09
C THR A 24 -31.48 -8.31 -16.63
N SER A 25 -31.76 -8.24 -17.94
CA SER A 25 -32.45 -7.08 -18.53
C SER A 25 -33.90 -6.91 -18.04
N ALA A 26 -34.61 -8.02 -17.83
CA ALA A 26 -35.98 -8.01 -17.32
C ALA A 26 -36.06 -7.37 -15.91
N ASN A 27 -35.15 -7.77 -15.01
CA ASN A 27 -35.04 -7.20 -13.67
C ASN A 27 -34.71 -5.70 -13.71
N LEU A 28 -33.91 -5.26 -14.68
CA LEU A 28 -33.56 -3.85 -14.86
C LEU A 28 -34.79 -3.01 -15.24
N SER A 29 -35.58 -3.45 -16.23
CA SER A 29 -36.85 -2.78 -16.56
C SER A 29 -37.83 -2.77 -15.41
N GLU A 30 -37.99 -3.89 -14.70
CA GLU A 30 -38.96 -4.00 -13.61
C GLU A 30 -38.62 -3.04 -12.45
N ALA A 31 -37.32 -2.89 -12.14
CA ALA A 31 -36.82 -1.97 -11.12
C ALA A 31 -36.92 -0.48 -11.51
N ILE A 32 -36.79 -0.16 -12.80
CA ILE A 32 -36.90 1.23 -13.28
C ILE A 32 -38.36 1.65 -13.46
N MET A 33 -39.21 0.77 -14.00
CA MET A 33 -40.56 1.12 -14.46
C MET A 33 -41.60 1.07 -13.32
N ASP A 34 -41.97 -0.13 -12.85
CA ASP A 34 -43.27 -0.33 -12.17
C ASP A 34 -43.23 -1.10 -10.82
N SER A 35 -42.28 -2.00 -10.56
CA SER A 35 -42.27 -2.86 -9.35
C SER A 35 -41.41 -2.27 -8.21
N VAL A 36 -41.52 -0.95 -8.02
CA VAL A 36 -40.56 -0.14 -7.25
C VAL A 36 -40.44 -0.59 -5.79
N SER A 37 -41.54 -0.99 -5.14
CA SER A 37 -41.53 -1.39 -3.74
C SER A 37 -40.71 -2.65 -3.49
N SER A 38 -40.93 -3.73 -4.24
CA SER A 38 -40.27 -5.02 -4.00
C SER A 38 -38.75 -4.94 -4.14
N VAL A 39 -38.27 -4.27 -5.20
CA VAL A 39 -36.84 -4.12 -5.49
C VAL A 39 -36.17 -3.17 -4.50
N ARG A 40 -36.74 -1.98 -4.26
CA ARG A 40 -36.23 -1.01 -3.28
C ARG A 40 -36.25 -1.58 -1.87
N ASP A 41 -37.30 -2.32 -1.51
CA ASP A 41 -37.42 -2.88 -0.16
C ASP A 41 -36.49 -4.08 0.07
N SER A 42 -35.95 -4.69 -1.01
CA SER A 42 -34.83 -5.63 -0.95
C SER A 42 -33.46 -4.99 -0.62
N LEU A 43 -33.35 -3.65 -0.66
CA LEU A 43 -32.13 -2.92 -0.32
C LEU A 43 -32.08 -2.54 1.17
N PRO A 44 -30.87 -2.53 1.78
CA PRO A 44 -30.63 -1.91 3.08
C PRO A 44 -31.20 -0.49 3.15
N LYS A 45 -31.77 -0.12 4.31
CA LYS A 45 -32.51 1.15 4.46
C LYS A 45 -31.68 2.38 4.09
N GLU A 46 -30.41 2.38 4.47
CA GLU A 46 -29.42 3.43 4.16
C GLU A 46 -29.15 3.64 2.65
N HIS A 47 -29.41 2.64 1.80
CA HIS A 47 -29.16 2.72 0.36
C HIS A 47 -30.41 3.01 -0.48
N ARG A 48 -31.60 3.03 0.13
CA ARG A 48 -32.87 3.29 -0.57
C ARG A 48 -32.94 4.70 -1.16
N THR A 49 -32.35 5.69 -0.49
CA THR A 49 -32.25 7.06 -1.03
C THR A 49 -31.40 7.10 -2.29
N HIS A 50 -30.25 6.40 -2.27
CA HIS A 50 -29.35 6.33 -3.43
C HIS A 50 -30.00 5.61 -4.62
N PHE A 51 -30.79 4.55 -4.37
CA PHE A 51 -31.60 3.89 -5.39
C PHE A 51 -32.57 4.84 -6.10
N GLU A 52 -33.35 5.63 -5.35
CA GLU A 52 -34.30 6.58 -5.94
C GLU A 52 -33.57 7.72 -6.69
N THR A 53 -32.45 8.21 -6.16
CA THR A 53 -31.61 9.21 -6.85
C THR A 53 -31.14 8.69 -8.21
N LEU A 54 -30.54 7.50 -8.24
CA LEU A 54 -29.95 6.96 -9.46
C LEU A 54 -31.00 6.54 -10.50
N ARG A 55 -32.14 6.03 -10.02
CA ARG A 55 -33.33 5.80 -10.85
C ARG A 55 -33.84 7.09 -11.48
N GLN A 56 -33.88 8.19 -10.72
CA GLN A 56 -34.30 9.49 -11.21
C GLN A 56 -33.30 10.06 -12.24
N GLU A 57 -31.99 9.92 -12.02
CA GLU A 57 -30.95 10.29 -12.99
C GLU A 57 -31.15 9.57 -14.35
N ILE A 58 -31.46 8.28 -14.35
CA ILE A 58 -31.75 7.50 -15.58
C ILE A 58 -33.05 8.00 -16.25
N ILE A 59 -34.09 8.30 -15.48
CA ILE A 59 -35.37 8.82 -16.00
C ILE A 59 -35.18 10.20 -16.63
N ASP A 60 -34.42 11.10 -15.99
CA ASP A 60 -34.17 12.44 -16.49
C ASP A 60 -33.24 12.44 -17.71
N PHE A 61 -32.22 11.58 -17.72
CA PHE A 61 -31.37 11.35 -18.90
C PHE A 61 -32.21 10.85 -20.10
N THR A 62 -32.98 9.77 -19.93
CA THR A 62 -33.78 9.21 -21.04
C THR A 62 -34.81 10.21 -21.56
N LYS A 63 -35.43 10.99 -20.67
CA LYS A 63 -36.34 12.09 -21.04
C LYS A 63 -35.62 13.21 -21.81
N ALA A 64 -34.43 13.62 -21.39
CA ALA A 64 -33.66 14.68 -22.04
C ALA A 64 -33.24 14.30 -23.48
N HIS A 65 -32.88 13.04 -23.70
CA HIS A 65 -32.45 12.53 -25.01
C HIS A 65 -33.59 11.91 -25.86
N GLY A 66 -34.85 11.99 -25.40
CA GLY A 66 -36.01 11.47 -26.14
C GLY A 66 -36.05 9.95 -26.28
N ILE A 67 -35.39 9.22 -25.38
CA ILE A 67 -35.36 7.76 -25.33
C ILE A 67 -36.68 7.27 -24.70
N PRO A 68 -37.50 6.46 -25.39
CA PRO A 68 -38.69 5.86 -24.80
C PRO A 68 -38.30 4.99 -23.60
N LYS A 69 -39.03 5.07 -22.49
CA LYS A 69 -38.67 4.35 -21.26
C LYS A 69 -38.70 2.83 -21.46
N GLU A 70 -39.58 2.38 -22.34
CA GLU A 70 -39.77 0.99 -22.76
C GLU A 70 -38.50 0.42 -23.40
N SER A 71 -37.66 1.28 -24.00
CA SER A 71 -36.37 0.88 -24.57
C SER A 71 -35.39 0.35 -23.52
N LEU A 72 -35.48 0.77 -22.25
CA LEU A 72 -34.59 0.30 -21.18
C LEU A 72 -34.78 -1.19 -20.85
N GLY A 73 -35.91 -1.80 -21.22
CA GLY A 73 -36.20 -3.22 -20.94
C GLY A 73 -35.73 -4.22 -21.99
N SER A 74 -35.24 -3.75 -23.15
CA SER A 74 -34.79 -4.61 -24.24
C SER A 74 -33.46 -4.12 -24.80
N PRO A 75 -32.39 -4.94 -24.80
CA PRO A 75 -31.10 -4.57 -25.38
C PRO A 75 -31.19 -4.10 -26.83
N ASP A 76 -32.11 -4.68 -27.62
CA ASP A 76 -32.32 -4.29 -29.02
C ASP A 76 -33.00 -2.92 -29.14
N LEU A 77 -34.02 -2.66 -28.32
CA LEU A 77 -34.69 -1.35 -28.31
C LEU A 77 -33.79 -0.25 -27.75
N LEU A 78 -32.97 -0.57 -26.74
CA LEU A 78 -31.97 0.35 -26.18
C LEU A 78 -30.90 0.67 -27.23
N ARG A 79 -30.40 -0.35 -27.95
CA ARG A 79 -29.45 -0.16 -29.05
C ARG A 79 -30.03 0.71 -30.16
N GLU A 80 -31.27 0.48 -30.58
CA GLU A 80 -31.92 1.32 -31.60
C GLU A 80 -32.14 2.77 -31.12
N ALA A 81 -32.60 2.97 -29.88
CA ALA A 81 -32.83 4.31 -29.32
C ALA A 81 -31.53 5.11 -29.12
N THR A 82 -30.43 4.43 -28.78
CA THR A 82 -29.14 5.08 -28.48
C THR A 82 -28.29 5.40 -29.71
N LYS A 83 -28.64 4.93 -30.92
CA LYS A 83 -27.94 5.22 -32.20
C LYS A 83 -27.73 6.71 -32.52
N LYS A 84 -28.49 7.61 -31.89
CA LYS A 84 -28.46 9.07 -32.12
C LYS A 84 -27.74 9.85 -31.01
N LEU A 85 -27.25 9.16 -29.98
CA LEU A 85 -26.50 9.78 -28.90
C LEU A 85 -25.07 10.12 -29.35
N SER A 86 -24.47 11.12 -28.72
CA SER A 86 -23.02 11.35 -28.82
C SER A 86 -22.24 10.27 -28.07
N THR A 87 -20.93 10.14 -28.33
CA THR A 87 -20.06 9.23 -27.56
C THR A 87 -20.11 9.53 -26.06
N GLN A 88 -20.08 10.82 -25.70
CA GLN A 88 -20.14 11.27 -24.30
C GLN A 88 -21.49 10.91 -23.63
N ASP A 89 -22.60 11.00 -24.36
CA ASP A 89 -23.91 10.60 -23.86
C ASP A 89 -24.05 9.07 -23.73
N LEU A 90 -23.42 8.31 -24.63
CA LEU A 90 -23.34 6.84 -24.54
C LEU A 90 -22.54 6.39 -23.31
N GLU A 91 -21.38 7.00 -23.07
CA GLU A 91 -20.54 6.76 -21.88
C GLU A 91 -21.31 7.10 -20.59
N ARG A 92 -21.97 8.25 -20.56
CA ARG A 92 -22.80 8.68 -19.42
C ARG A 92 -23.98 7.72 -19.16
N LEU A 93 -24.65 7.26 -20.20
CA LEU A 93 -25.73 6.27 -20.07
C LEU A 93 -25.21 4.92 -19.58
N ALA A 94 -24.09 4.44 -20.11
CA ALA A 94 -23.46 3.20 -19.67
C ALA A 94 -23.11 3.27 -18.18
N LEU A 95 -22.44 4.34 -17.73
CA LEU A 95 -22.08 4.54 -16.33
C LEU A 95 -23.31 4.54 -15.40
N LEU A 96 -24.40 5.20 -15.80
CA LEU A 96 -25.65 5.20 -15.05
C LEU A 96 -26.25 3.79 -14.93
N LEU A 97 -26.30 3.03 -16.02
CA LEU A 97 -26.86 1.68 -16.02
C LEU A 97 -25.99 0.71 -15.20
N GLU A 98 -24.66 0.79 -15.30
CA GLU A 98 -23.75 -0.04 -14.49
C GLU A 98 -23.82 0.29 -12.99
N ARG A 99 -23.95 1.58 -12.60
CA ARG A 99 -24.18 1.97 -11.20
C ARG A 99 -25.48 1.36 -10.66
N PHE A 100 -26.54 1.31 -11.48
CA PHE A 100 -27.82 0.73 -11.09
C PHE A 100 -27.76 -0.80 -10.99
N GLU A 101 -27.17 -1.48 -11.98
CA GLU A 101 -26.98 -2.93 -11.96
C GLU A 101 -26.13 -3.38 -10.75
N HIS A 102 -25.06 -2.65 -10.43
CA HIS A 102 -24.25 -2.91 -9.25
C HIS A 102 -25.07 -2.83 -7.96
N LEU A 103 -25.85 -1.75 -7.78
CA LEU A 103 -26.70 -1.55 -6.61
C LEU A 103 -27.75 -2.65 -6.46
N LEU A 104 -28.35 -3.09 -7.57
CA LEU A 104 -29.31 -4.20 -7.57
C LEU A 104 -28.68 -5.54 -7.19
N THR A 105 -27.44 -5.77 -7.63
CA THR A 105 -26.71 -7.04 -7.50
C THR A 105 -26.05 -7.19 -6.12
N HIS A 106 -25.28 -6.20 -5.70
CA HIS A 106 -24.47 -6.23 -4.46
C HIS A 106 -25.24 -5.68 -3.26
N LYS A 107 -26.41 -5.06 -3.48
CA LYS A 107 -27.24 -4.40 -2.46
C LYS A 107 -26.59 -3.18 -1.79
N GLU A 108 -25.48 -2.70 -2.34
CA GLU A 108 -24.76 -1.49 -1.92
C GLU A 108 -24.47 -0.57 -3.13
N PRO A 109 -24.39 0.77 -2.93
CA PRO A 109 -23.95 1.70 -3.96
C PRO A 109 -22.62 1.26 -4.55
N ARG A 110 -22.51 1.30 -5.88
CA ARG A 110 -21.17 1.26 -6.49
C ARG A 110 -20.43 2.48 -5.96
N ARG A 111 -19.36 2.27 -5.18
CA ARG A 111 -18.44 3.36 -4.84
C ARG A 111 -17.92 3.90 -6.17
N GLU A 112 -18.34 5.10 -6.52
CA GLU A 112 -17.68 5.86 -7.58
C GLU A 112 -16.21 5.96 -7.17
N LYS A 113 -15.32 5.48 -8.03
CA LYS A 113 -13.94 5.91 -7.91
C LYS A 113 -13.97 7.42 -8.16
N SER A 114 -13.57 8.20 -7.17
CA SER A 114 -13.28 9.60 -7.41
C SER A 114 -12.22 9.71 -8.49
N GLU A 115 -12.18 10.83 -9.21
CA GLU A 115 -11.11 11.13 -10.19
C GLU A 115 -9.72 10.88 -9.60
N ALA A 116 -9.54 11.20 -8.31
CA ALA A 116 -8.35 10.91 -7.54
C ALA A 116 -8.02 9.41 -7.39
N LEU A 117 -9.02 8.56 -7.17
CA LEU A 117 -8.88 7.10 -7.12
C LEU A 117 -8.52 6.51 -8.48
N GLU A 118 -9.14 7.00 -9.56
CA GLU A 118 -8.85 6.55 -10.92
C GLU A 118 -7.42 6.92 -11.32
N TYR A 119 -7.03 8.18 -11.11
CA TYR A 119 -5.65 8.66 -11.27
C TYR A 119 -4.65 7.84 -10.45
N ALA A 120 -4.92 7.62 -9.15
CA ALA A 120 -3.98 6.89 -8.30
C ALA A 120 -3.85 5.40 -8.66
N ASP A 121 -4.92 4.77 -9.17
CA ASP A 121 -4.86 3.40 -9.69
C ASP A 121 -4.13 3.31 -11.03
N GLU A 122 -4.40 4.22 -11.97
CA GLU A 122 -3.78 4.22 -13.29
C GLU A 122 -2.27 4.45 -13.21
N TRP A 123 -1.86 5.50 -12.49
CA TRP A 123 -0.47 5.95 -12.44
C TRP A 123 0.37 5.21 -11.40
N TYR A 124 -0.24 4.78 -10.28
CA TYR A 124 0.50 4.19 -9.14
C TYR A 124 0.00 2.80 -8.71
N ASN A 125 -0.94 2.17 -9.44
CA ASN A 125 -1.52 0.86 -9.12
C ASN A 125 -1.96 0.79 -7.63
N LEU A 126 -2.52 1.89 -7.11
CA LEU A 126 -2.76 2.12 -5.68
C LEU A 126 -3.54 0.97 -5.03
N SER A 127 -4.66 0.54 -5.61
CA SER A 127 -5.52 -0.49 -5.02
C SER A 127 -4.84 -1.85 -4.87
N GLU A 128 -4.08 -2.29 -5.88
CA GLU A 128 -3.33 -3.56 -5.82
C GLU A 128 -2.25 -3.49 -4.73
N ARG A 129 -1.46 -2.40 -4.73
CA ARG A 129 -0.35 -2.21 -3.78
C ARG A 129 -0.84 -2.01 -2.35
N TYR A 130 -1.91 -1.25 -2.14
CA TYR A 130 -2.51 -1.04 -0.84
C TYR A 130 -3.03 -2.37 -0.27
N ALA A 131 -3.84 -3.12 -1.02
CA ALA A 131 -4.35 -4.41 -0.59
C ALA A 131 -3.22 -5.41 -0.28
N PHE A 132 -2.19 -5.47 -1.13
CA PHE A 132 -1.03 -6.33 -0.93
C PHE A 132 -0.22 -5.96 0.32
N GLN A 133 0.22 -4.71 0.44
CA GLN A 133 1.10 -4.27 1.53
C GLN A 133 0.37 -4.26 2.88
N MET A 134 -0.90 -3.85 2.93
CA MET A 134 -1.69 -3.91 4.16
C MET A 134 -1.88 -5.37 4.62
N ASN A 135 -2.30 -6.29 3.74
CA ASN A 135 -2.44 -7.70 4.11
C ASN A 135 -1.10 -8.33 4.55
N PHE A 136 0.01 -7.92 3.93
CA PHE A 136 1.36 -8.35 4.32
C PHE A 136 1.76 -7.84 5.72
N LEU A 137 1.60 -6.54 5.99
CA LEU A 137 1.87 -5.94 7.31
C LEU A 137 0.95 -6.51 8.41
N LYS A 138 -0.32 -6.83 8.09
CA LYS A 138 -1.26 -7.56 8.98
C LYS A 138 -0.73 -8.97 9.30
N THR A 139 -0.19 -9.66 8.30
CA THR A 139 0.38 -11.02 8.46
C THR A 139 1.65 -11.04 9.31
N LEU A 140 2.44 -9.95 9.30
CA LEU A 140 3.58 -9.75 10.19
C LEU A 140 3.18 -9.30 11.62
N GLY A 141 1.92 -8.90 11.83
CA GLY A 141 1.42 -8.46 13.13
C GLY A 141 1.86 -7.05 13.53
N ILE A 142 2.16 -6.21 12.54
CA ILE A 142 2.68 -4.84 12.75
C ILE A 142 1.56 -3.85 13.13
N TYR A 143 0.31 -4.14 12.80
CA TYR A 143 -0.85 -3.31 13.13
C TYR A 143 -2.05 -4.16 13.59
N PHE A 144 -2.97 -3.58 14.37
CA PHE A 144 -3.88 -4.32 15.26
C PHE A 144 -5.36 -3.94 15.12
N LEU A 145 -6.25 -4.92 15.34
CA LEU A 145 -7.71 -4.77 15.45
C LEU A 145 -8.15 -4.22 16.82
N HIS A 146 -9.18 -3.37 16.81
CA HIS A 146 -9.82 -2.78 17.98
C HIS A 146 -10.15 -3.78 19.11
N GLU A 147 -10.76 -4.92 18.80
CA GLU A 147 -11.31 -5.84 19.81
C GLU A 147 -10.28 -6.72 20.53
N ARG A 148 -9.02 -6.82 20.06
CA ARG A 148 -7.98 -7.67 20.70
C ARG A 148 -7.15 -6.97 21.78
N ASN A 149 -7.65 -5.83 22.26
CA ASN A 149 -6.96 -4.90 23.17
C ASN A 149 -6.60 -5.50 24.54
N LYS A 150 -7.12 -6.68 24.91
CA LYS A 150 -6.77 -7.38 26.16
C LYS A 150 -5.35 -7.96 26.18
N THR A 151 -4.65 -8.01 25.04
CA THR A 151 -3.43 -8.83 24.88
C THR A 151 -2.16 -8.07 24.46
N PHE A 152 -2.12 -6.73 24.40
CA PHE A 152 -0.89 -6.02 23.98
C PHE A 152 0.27 -6.22 24.96
N ASN A 153 0.07 -5.94 26.24
CA ASN A 153 1.09 -6.17 27.28
C ASN A 153 1.42 -7.67 27.43
N GLU A 154 0.44 -8.56 27.32
CA GLU A 154 0.67 -10.01 27.34
C GLU A 154 1.43 -10.50 26.10
N ARG A 155 1.24 -9.89 24.92
CA ARG A 155 1.95 -10.25 23.69
C ARG A 155 3.34 -9.62 23.60
N ILE A 156 3.56 -8.43 24.15
CA ILE A 156 4.92 -7.90 24.35
C ILE A 156 5.65 -8.71 25.41
N ALA A 157 4.99 -9.13 26.50
CA ALA A 157 5.57 -10.05 27.46
C ALA A 157 5.85 -11.42 26.82
N ASN A 158 4.94 -11.96 26.01
CA ASN A 158 5.15 -13.22 25.30
C ASN A 158 6.20 -13.10 24.18
N LEU A 159 6.33 -11.97 23.49
CA LEU A 159 7.46 -11.72 22.57
C LEU A 159 8.78 -11.68 23.36
N LYS A 160 8.84 -10.93 24.46
CA LYS A 160 10.03 -10.85 25.32
C LYS A 160 10.40 -12.21 25.93
N ASN A 161 9.41 -13.02 26.33
CA ASN A 161 9.63 -14.39 26.82
C ASN A 161 10.03 -15.36 25.69
N LEU A 162 9.45 -15.21 24.48
CA LEU A 162 9.85 -15.97 23.29
C LEU A 162 11.31 -15.64 22.92
N LEU A 163 11.68 -14.36 22.96
CA LEU A 163 13.04 -13.86 22.71
C LEU A 163 14.04 -14.35 23.78
N GLY A 164 13.63 -14.44 25.04
CA GLY A 164 14.41 -15.10 26.10
C GLY A 164 14.55 -16.62 25.92
N SER A 165 13.79 -17.23 25.02
CA SER A 165 13.78 -18.68 24.74
C SER A 165 14.31 -19.07 23.35
N LEU A 166 14.83 -18.13 22.55
CA LEU A 166 15.36 -18.41 21.21
C LEU A 166 16.82 -18.94 21.24
N LEU A 167 17.02 -20.01 22.01
CA LEU A 167 17.93 -21.10 21.65
C LEU A 167 17.04 -22.35 21.41
N PRO A 168 17.44 -23.24 20.48
CA PRO A 168 16.48 -23.82 19.54
C PRO A 168 15.56 -24.87 20.17
N PHE A 169 14.28 -24.87 19.79
CA PHE A 169 13.56 -26.08 19.34
C PHE A 169 12.09 -25.81 18.92
N GLY A 170 11.60 -26.61 17.96
CA GLY A 170 10.21 -27.10 18.00
C GLY A 170 9.18 -26.42 17.09
N LYS A 171 8.95 -27.02 15.91
CA LYS A 171 7.83 -26.67 15.00
C LYS A 171 6.48 -26.77 15.70
N LYS A 172 5.61 -25.77 15.54
CA LYS A 172 4.15 -25.91 15.74
C LYS A 172 3.34 -25.36 14.56
N LYS A 173 2.20 -26.02 14.34
CA LYS A 173 1.30 -25.89 13.18
C LYS A 173 0.48 -24.60 13.29
N ARG A 174 0.25 -23.91 12.16
CA ARG A 174 -0.51 -22.65 12.08
C ARG A 174 -1.97 -22.94 11.71
N GLU A 175 -2.91 -22.40 12.47
CA GLU A 175 -4.33 -22.36 12.11
C GLU A 175 -4.66 -21.04 11.39
N VAL A 176 -5.67 -21.08 10.50
CA VAL A 176 -6.09 -19.96 9.66
C VAL A 176 -7.50 -19.53 10.07
N PRO A 177 -7.72 -18.27 10.48
CA PRO A 177 -9.05 -17.70 10.63
C PRO A 177 -9.54 -17.09 9.30
N SER A 178 -10.76 -17.43 8.91
CA SER A 178 -11.50 -16.81 7.81
C SER A 178 -12.56 -15.86 8.35
N ALA A 179 -12.59 -14.60 7.89
CA ALA A 179 -13.78 -13.76 7.73
C ALA A 179 -13.38 -12.41 7.10
N SER A 180 -14.30 -11.78 6.37
CA SER A 180 -14.16 -10.43 5.84
C SER A 180 -14.35 -9.38 6.94
N GLU A 181 -13.24 -8.84 7.46
CA GLU A 181 -13.21 -7.71 8.39
C GLU A 181 -13.02 -6.40 7.59
N SER A 182 -13.84 -5.38 7.84
CA SER A 182 -13.63 -4.03 7.30
C SER A 182 -12.33 -3.43 7.85
N MET A 183 -11.61 -2.64 7.02
CA MET A 183 -10.31 -2.08 7.41
C MET A 183 -10.38 -0.93 8.44
N GLU A 184 -11.58 -0.48 8.81
CA GLU A 184 -11.79 0.72 9.65
C GLU A 184 -11.38 0.52 11.13
N ASP A 185 -11.23 -0.72 11.60
CA ASP A 185 -10.89 -1.05 13.00
C ASP A 185 -9.39 -1.20 13.31
N PHE A 186 -8.52 -0.82 12.36
CA PHE A 186 -7.08 -1.07 12.43
C PHE A 186 -6.23 0.15 12.82
N PHE A 187 -5.23 -0.05 13.69
CA PHE A 187 -4.31 1.00 14.14
C PHE A 187 -2.87 0.50 14.39
N LEU A 188 -1.90 1.42 14.25
CA LEU A 188 -0.54 1.28 14.81
C LEU A 188 -0.52 1.71 16.28
N LEU A 189 0.47 1.20 17.01
CA LEU A 189 0.84 1.65 18.35
C LEU A 189 2.30 2.12 18.34
N ASP A 190 2.56 3.29 18.93
CA ASP A 190 3.91 3.74 19.22
C ASP A 190 4.42 3.21 20.58
N VAL A 191 5.64 3.63 20.95
CA VAL A 191 6.29 3.30 22.23
C VAL A 191 5.54 3.76 23.49
N LEU A 192 4.60 4.71 23.36
CA LEU A 192 3.74 5.18 24.45
C LEU A 192 2.33 4.55 24.40
N GLY A 193 2.07 3.65 23.45
CA GLY A 193 0.76 3.06 23.24
C GLY A 193 -0.26 4.03 22.63
N ARG A 194 0.18 5.13 22.03
CA ARG A 194 -0.70 6.05 21.29
C ARG A 194 -1.13 5.37 19.97
N LYS A 195 -2.41 5.52 19.63
CA LYS A 195 -3.01 4.90 18.44
C LYS A 195 -2.89 5.81 17.23
N TYR A 196 -2.54 5.24 16.09
CA TYR A 196 -2.50 5.91 14.79
C TYR A 196 -3.32 5.10 13.79
N SER A 197 -4.31 5.72 13.14
CA SER A 197 -5.16 5.06 12.15
C SER A 197 -4.35 4.58 10.94
N VAL A 198 -4.81 3.53 10.26
CA VAL A 198 -4.30 3.19 8.93
C VAL A 198 -4.86 4.21 7.92
N PRO A 199 -4.04 4.86 7.06
CA PRO A 199 -4.53 5.72 5.99
C PRO A 199 -5.45 4.96 5.05
N THR A 200 -6.62 5.50 4.71
CA THR A 200 -7.51 4.84 3.75
C THR A 200 -7.00 5.04 2.33
N LEU A 201 -7.43 4.14 1.44
CA LEU A 201 -7.11 4.17 0.01
C LEU A 201 -7.56 5.51 -0.61
N GLU A 202 -8.72 6.02 -0.21
CA GLU A 202 -9.26 7.32 -0.62
C GLU A 202 -8.41 8.51 -0.13
N GLN A 203 -7.86 8.46 1.10
CA GLN A 203 -6.98 9.52 1.62
C GLN A 203 -5.65 9.58 0.85
N ILE A 204 -5.08 8.41 0.53
CA ILE A 204 -3.85 8.31 -0.27
C ILE A 204 -4.10 8.80 -1.71
N ALA A 205 -5.23 8.39 -2.30
CA ALA A 205 -5.63 8.80 -3.65
C ALA A 205 -5.84 10.32 -3.75
N ALA A 206 -6.60 10.91 -2.82
CA ALA A 206 -6.80 12.35 -2.76
C ALA A 206 -5.47 13.10 -2.70
N ARG A 207 -4.52 12.63 -1.87
CA ARG A 207 -3.21 13.26 -1.74
C ARG A 207 -2.34 13.16 -2.99
N LEU A 208 -2.30 11.99 -3.64
CA LEU A 208 -1.61 11.81 -4.92
C LEU A 208 -2.18 12.74 -5.99
N PHE A 209 -3.51 12.89 -6.03
CA PHE A 209 -4.20 13.73 -7.00
C PHE A 209 -4.02 15.23 -6.73
N GLU A 210 -4.07 15.67 -5.47
CA GLU A 210 -3.75 17.04 -5.06
C GLU A 210 -2.36 17.47 -5.53
N ARG A 211 -1.38 16.57 -5.43
CA ARG A 211 0.03 16.83 -5.75
C ARG A 211 0.46 16.37 -7.13
N ARG A 212 -0.47 15.99 -8.01
CA ARG A 212 -0.17 15.41 -9.33
C ARG A 212 0.80 16.25 -10.16
N GLU A 213 0.70 17.59 -10.09
CA GLU A 213 1.56 18.53 -10.82
C GLU A 213 3.00 18.56 -10.25
N GLU A 214 3.17 18.44 -8.93
CA GLU A 214 4.49 18.29 -8.30
C GLU A 214 5.10 16.91 -8.59
N LEU A 215 4.25 15.87 -8.62
CA LEU A 215 4.67 14.48 -8.77
C LEU A 215 4.89 14.06 -10.22
N GLU A 216 4.34 14.75 -11.22
CA GLU A 216 4.50 14.43 -12.66
C GLU A 216 5.98 14.29 -13.05
N THR A 217 6.81 15.28 -12.70
CA THR A 217 8.26 15.22 -12.96
C THR A 217 8.94 14.05 -12.26
N LYS A 218 8.48 13.65 -11.07
CA LYS A 218 9.05 12.52 -10.33
C LYS A 218 8.57 11.18 -10.87
N HIS A 219 7.31 11.08 -11.29
CA HIS A 219 6.76 9.94 -12.01
C HIS A 219 7.58 9.66 -13.28
N ASP A 220 7.89 10.69 -14.08
CA ASP A 220 8.76 10.61 -15.27
C ASP A 220 10.23 10.28 -14.95
N GLN A 221 10.66 10.54 -13.71
CA GLN A 221 11.94 10.06 -13.17
C GLN A 221 11.86 8.62 -12.63
N GLY A 222 10.74 7.93 -12.85
CA GLY A 222 10.53 6.53 -12.49
C GLY A 222 9.98 6.30 -11.09
N PHE A 223 9.67 7.34 -10.30
CA PHE A 223 9.08 7.25 -8.95
C PHE A 223 7.61 6.81 -9.01
N THR A 224 7.38 5.59 -9.45
CA THR A 224 6.04 5.03 -9.68
C THR A 224 5.64 3.98 -8.65
N HIS A 225 6.54 3.55 -7.74
CA HIS A 225 6.24 2.48 -6.78
C HIS A 225 5.86 2.99 -5.38
N LEU A 226 4.59 2.86 -5.02
CA LEU A 226 4.12 3.15 -3.66
C LEU A 226 4.70 2.16 -2.62
N LEU A 227 5.04 2.69 -1.46
CA LEU A 227 5.49 1.96 -0.28
C LEU A 227 4.83 2.55 0.97
N PHE A 228 4.20 1.69 1.78
CA PHE A 228 3.48 2.07 3.00
C PHE A 228 4.33 1.74 4.23
N VAL A 229 4.92 2.76 4.86
CA VAL A 229 5.84 2.57 5.99
C VAL A 229 5.13 2.94 7.30
N PRO A 230 4.96 2.00 8.25
CA PRO A 230 4.29 2.25 9.53
C PRO A 230 5.26 2.92 10.54
N PHE A 231 5.68 4.15 10.24
CA PHE A 231 6.77 4.87 10.92
C PHE A 231 6.59 5.01 12.44
N ALA A 232 5.35 5.13 12.94
CA ALA A 232 5.07 5.22 14.38
C ALA A 232 5.49 3.99 15.20
N VAL A 233 5.64 2.82 14.55
CA VAL A 233 6.01 1.58 15.23
C VAL A 233 7.42 1.70 15.81
N GLU A 234 7.61 1.15 17.02
CA GLU A 234 8.93 1.08 17.66
C GLU A 234 9.94 0.35 16.77
N THR A 235 11.11 0.96 16.54
CA THR A 235 12.12 0.41 15.63
C THR A 235 12.59 -0.98 16.06
N ASP A 236 12.68 -1.27 17.36
CA ASP A 236 12.99 -2.61 17.86
C ASP A 236 11.90 -3.64 17.49
N LEU A 237 10.61 -3.29 17.57
CA LEU A 237 9.50 -4.15 17.09
C LEU A 237 9.56 -4.35 15.57
N PHE A 238 9.96 -3.32 14.82
CA PHE A 238 10.10 -3.38 13.37
C PHE A 238 11.24 -4.31 12.94
N MET A 239 12.41 -4.20 13.60
CA MET A 239 13.54 -5.12 13.42
C MET A 239 13.18 -6.57 13.79
N LEU A 240 12.35 -6.79 14.81
CA LEU A 240 11.87 -8.12 15.19
C LEU A 240 10.92 -8.72 14.14
N ALA A 241 10.00 -7.94 13.60
CA ALA A 241 9.14 -8.38 12.49
C ALA A 241 9.97 -8.72 11.24
N PHE A 242 11.02 -7.94 10.96
CA PHE A 242 11.95 -8.20 9.86
C PHE A 242 12.79 -9.46 10.07
N GLY A 243 13.37 -9.67 11.26
CA GLY A 243 14.08 -10.91 11.60
C GLY A 243 13.19 -12.15 11.40
N LYS A 244 11.92 -12.07 11.82
CA LYS A 244 10.93 -13.11 11.57
C LYS A 244 10.64 -13.33 10.07
N PHE A 245 10.56 -12.26 9.28
CA PHE A 245 10.38 -12.36 7.84
C PHE A 245 11.52 -13.16 7.17
N LEU A 246 12.76 -12.91 7.57
CA LEU A 246 13.96 -13.60 7.06
C LEU A 246 13.99 -15.08 7.51
N GLN A 247 13.67 -15.35 8.78
CA GLN A 247 13.53 -16.71 9.34
C GLN A 247 12.51 -17.56 8.57
N ASP A 248 11.31 -17.02 8.33
CA ASP A 248 10.24 -17.71 7.60
C ASP A 248 10.62 -18.01 6.12
N ARG A 249 11.81 -17.57 5.65
CA ARG A 249 12.33 -17.70 4.27
C ARG A 249 13.71 -18.38 4.17
N ASP A 250 14.25 -18.90 5.28
CA ASP A 250 15.59 -19.53 5.33
C ASP A 250 16.74 -18.58 4.88
N MET A 251 16.56 -17.28 5.10
CA MET A 251 17.55 -16.22 4.84
C MET A 251 18.41 -15.93 6.08
N GLU A 252 18.55 -16.91 6.98
CA GLU A 252 19.04 -16.72 8.36
C GLU A 252 20.45 -17.27 8.54
N LYS A 253 21.47 -16.55 8.05
CA LYS A 253 22.88 -16.82 8.39
C LYS A 253 23.62 -15.73 9.16
N THR A 254 23.02 -14.55 9.34
CA THR A 254 23.03 -13.66 10.52
C THR A 254 22.50 -12.29 10.12
N LEU A 255 21.54 -11.74 10.89
CA LEU A 255 21.26 -10.31 10.89
C LEU A 255 22.41 -9.59 11.61
N VAL A 256 23.46 -9.19 10.88
CA VAL A 256 24.64 -8.53 11.47
C VAL A 256 24.30 -7.07 11.75
N SER A 257 23.67 -6.84 12.89
CA SER A 257 23.26 -5.52 13.40
C SER A 257 24.45 -4.76 14.01
N PRO A 258 24.47 -3.40 14.01
CA PRO A 258 25.56 -2.62 14.62
C PRO A 258 25.62 -2.84 16.14
N VAL A 259 24.54 -3.40 16.72
CA VAL A 259 24.39 -3.82 18.11
C VAL A 259 25.51 -4.78 18.56
N ALA A 260 26.14 -5.53 17.64
CA ALA A 260 27.27 -6.41 17.97
C ALA A 260 28.47 -5.68 18.60
N TYR A 261 28.61 -4.35 18.40
CA TYR A 261 29.71 -3.54 18.94
C TYR A 261 29.31 -2.58 20.08
N ALA A 262 28.03 -2.48 20.45
CA ALA A 262 27.55 -1.49 21.43
C ALA A 262 27.08 -2.14 22.75
N SER A 263 28.05 -2.58 23.56
CA SER A 263 27.84 -3.40 24.76
C SER A 263 27.30 -2.65 26.00
N THR A 264 26.27 -1.81 25.88
CA THR A 264 25.69 -1.06 27.03
C THR A 264 24.16 -0.88 26.95
N THR A 265 23.42 -1.79 27.60
CA THR A 265 22.15 -1.59 28.35
C THR A 265 20.94 -0.83 27.75
N ARG A 266 21.00 -0.27 26.53
CA ARG A 266 19.88 0.34 25.82
C ARG A 266 20.01 0.04 24.33
N SER A 267 18.92 -0.31 23.64
CA SER A 267 18.99 -0.62 22.21
C SER A 267 19.61 0.54 21.44
N VAL A 268 20.57 0.22 20.55
CA VAL A 268 21.17 1.20 19.63
C VAL A 268 20.08 1.89 18.80
N MET A 269 18.99 1.19 18.50
CA MET A 269 17.85 1.71 17.74
C MET A 269 17.10 2.82 18.51
N SER A 270 17.13 2.81 19.85
CA SER A 270 16.53 3.88 20.67
C SER A 270 17.36 5.17 20.69
N ARG A 271 18.51 5.21 19.98
CA ARG A 271 19.41 6.38 19.87
C ARG A 271 19.42 6.98 18.46
N LEU A 272 18.63 6.41 17.54
CA LEU A 272 18.55 6.91 16.16
C LEU A 272 18.00 8.34 16.12
N ARG A 273 18.66 9.17 15.30
CA ARG A 273 18.17 10.48 14.89
C ARG A 273 17.74 10.41 13.43
N TYR A 274 16.60 10.99 13.13
CA TYR A 274 15.92 10.94 11.84
C TYR A 274 15.95 12.32 11.18
N PHE A 275 16.05 12.31 9.86
CA PHE A 275 16.12 13.48 8.98
C PHE A 275 17.16 14.54 9.42
N PRO A 276 18.44 14.15 9.60
CA PRO A 276 19.51 15.12 9.88
C PRO A 276 19.65 16.15 8.74
N GLN A 277 20.03 17.38 9.09
CA GLN A 277 20.33 18.43 8.10
C GLN A 277 21.81 18.44 7.72
N SER A 278 22.68 18.07 8.66
CA SER A 278 24.10 17.79 8.41
C SER A 278 24.58 16.72 9.39
N PHE A 279 25.71 16.08 9.08
CA PHE A 279 26.35 15.10 9.97
C PHE A 279 27.41 15.75 10.89
N ASP A 280 27.46 17.08 10.96
CA ASP A 280 28.55 17.82 11.60
C ASP A 280 28.53 17.72 13.13
N ALA A 281 29.62 17.15 13.64
CA ALA A 281 29.92 16.92 15.06
C ALA A 281 29.63 18.11 16.01
N LYS A 282 29.87 19.33 15.55
CA LYS A 282 30.09 20.50 16.42
C LYS A 282 29.04 21.61 16.35
N GLY A 283 28.00 21.51 15.51
CA GLY A 283 27.02 22.61 15.41
C GLY A 283 25.80 22.43 14.51
N GLY A 284 25.59 21.27 13.87
CA GLY A 284 24.43 21.06 13.00
C GLY A 284 23.15 20.61 13.72
N ASP A 285 22.00 20.76 13.06
CA ASP A 285 20.79 20.00 13.39
C ASP A 285 21.07 18.51 13.15
N ARG A 286 21.11 17.78 14.27
CA ARG A 286 21.50 16.37 14.38
C ARG A 286 20.42 15.41 13.92
N GLY A 287 19.29 15.92 13.44
CA GLY A 287 18.06 15.14 13.26
C GLY A 287 17.31 14.98 14.58
N LYS A 288 16.03 14.67 14.48
CA LYS A 288 15.09 14.57 15.59
C LYS A 288 14.94 13.12 16.03
N ASP A 289 14.48 12.84 17.25
CA ASP A 289 13.97 11.49 17.50
C ASP A 289 12.57 11.30 16.91
N LYS A 290 12.17 10.04 16.79
CA LYS A 290 10.88 9.65 16.23
C LYS A 290 9.69 10.28 16.98
N MET A 291 9.82 10.54 18.29
CA MET A 291 8.71 11.03 19.09
C MET A 291 8.47 12.53 18.90
N ASP A 292 9.55 13.30 18.75
CA ASP A 292 9.49 14.70 18.33
C ASP A 292 8.83 14.82 16.93
N ILE A 293 9.23 13.98 15.96
CA ILE A 293 8.64 13.98 14.61
C ILE A 293 7.14 13.65 14.66
N LEU A 294 6.74 12.59 15.36
CA LEU A 294 5.32 12.23 15.51
C LEU A 294 4.50 13.32 16.21
N LYS A 295 5.13 14.11 17.09
CA LYS A 295 4.50 15.25 17.74
C LYS A 295 4.32 16.42 16.75
N GLU A 296 5.37 16.79 16.03
CA GLU A 296 5.33 17.87 15.03
C GLU A 296 4.31 17.57 13.91
N LEU A 297 4.29 16.34 13.38
CA LEU A 297 3.29 15.92 12.39
C LEU A 297 1.85 16.01 12.92
N SER A 298 1.65 15.80 14.23
CA SER A 298 0.35 15.94 14.88
C SER A 298 -0.04 17.41 15.08
N GLU A 299 0.93 18.30 15.31
CA GLU A 299 0.71 19.76 15.41
C GLU A 299 0.47 20.39 14.03
N GLN A 300 1.06 19.83 12.96
CA GLN A 300 0.90 20.25 11.57
C GLN A 300 -0.34 19.66 10.86
N ALA A 301 -1.15 18.85 11.57
CA ALA A 301 -2.31 18.15 11.01
C ALA A 301 -1.98 17.31 9.75
N SER A 302 -0.85 16.59 9.78
CA SER A 302 -0.40 15.73 8.67
C SER A 302 -1.46 14.69 8.29
N SER A 303 -1.70 14.53 6.99
CA SER A 303 -2.68 13.60 6.40
C SER A 303 -2.47 12.15 6.80
N PHE A 304 -1.23 11.75 7.12
CA PHE A 304 -0.83 10.36 7.36
C PHE A 304 -0.11 10.19 8.70
N LEU A 305 -0.67 10.76 9.78
CA LEU A 305 -0.02 10.73 11.09
C LEU A 305 0.38 9.30 11.52
N GLY A 306 1.68 9.10 11.73
CA GLY A 306 2.26 7.80 12.11
C GLY A 306 2.64 6.88 10.95
N TRP A 307 2.44 7.30 9.71
CA TRP A 307 2.82 6.60 8.49
C TRP A 307 3.70 7.49 7.60
N ARG A 308 4.50 6.87 6.75
CA ARG A 308 5.12 7.53 5.59
C ARG A 308 4.62 6.83 4.33
N ILE A 309 4.13 7.62 3.38
CA ILE A 309 3.62 7.14 2.09
C ILE A 309 4.63 7.61 1.05
N LEU A 310 5.36 6.65 0.48
CA LEU A 310 6.56 6.93 -0.29
C LEU A 310 6.44 6.38 -1.71
N LEU A 311 7.00 7.12 -2.67
CA LEU A 311 7.28 6.67 -4.01
C LEU A 311 8.75 6.30 -4.14
N LEU A 312 9.02 5.11 -4.70
CA LEU A 312 10.33 4.58 -5.02
C LEU A 312 10.46 4.37 -6.53
N GLN A 313 11.71 4.42 -7.03
CA GLN A 313 11.98 4.17 -8.43
C GLN A 313 11.79 2.69 -8.81
N THR A 314 10.99 2.41 -9.85
CA THR A 314 10.88 1.08 -10.46
C THR A 314 12.01 0.83 -11.46
N PRO A 315 12.43 -0.43 -11.69
CA PRO A 315 13.22 -0.78 -12.87
C PRO A 315 12.45 -0.44 -14.16
N HIS A 316 13.12 0.10 -15.17
CA HIS A 316 12.46 0.56 -16.40
C HIS A 316 11.63 -0.55 -17.07
N GLY A 317 10.34 -0.28 -17.31
CA GLY A 317 9.41 -1.22 -17.91
C GLY A 317 8.91 -2.35 -16.99
N GLN A 318 9.26 -2.33 -15.70
CA GLN A 318 8.77 -3.30 -14.71
C GLN A 318 7.75 -2.66 -13.76
N LYS A 319 6.67 -3.40 -13.45
CA LYS A 319 5.66 -2.96 -12.47
C LYS A 319 5.99 -3.33 -11.01
N ARG A 320 7.02 -4.16 -10.81
CA ARG A 320 7.35 -4.84 -9.55
C ARG A 320 8.79 -4.58 -9.13
N GLY A 321 9.00 -4.62 -7.82
CA GLY A 321 10.30 -4.36 -7.22
C GLY A 321 10.76 -2.91 -7.34
N PHE A 322 11.97 -2.68 -6.86
CA PHE A 322 12.62 -1.38 -6.82
C PHE A 322 13.92 -1.44 -7.62
N ARG A 323 14.29 -0.33 -8.24
CA ARG A 323 15.50 -0.21 -9.03
C ARG A 323 16.76 -0.46 -8.19
N GLY A 324 17.81 -1.03 -8.78
CA GLY A 324 19.13 -1.15 -8.17
C GLY A 324 19.84 0.20 -7.98
N ILE A 325 20.83 0.24 -7.08
CA ILE A 325 21.83 1.32 -7.03
C ILE A 325 22.95 0.96 -8.01
N SER A 326 23.28 1.85 -8.95
CA SER A 326 24.29 1.55 -9.98
C SER A 326 25.71 1.63 -9.43
N LYS A 327 26.52 0.60 -9.73
CA LYS A 327 27.97 0.58 -9.44
C LYS A 327 28.79 1.34 -10.49
N ASP A 328 28.36 1.31 -11.74
CA ASP A 328 28.98 1.98 -12.88
C ASP A 328 27.92 2.73 -13.70
N GLY A 329 28.35 3.69 -14.52
CA GLY A 329 27.49 4.48 -15.42
C GLY A 329 26.86 3.71 -16.60
N ASP A 330 26.78 2.38 -16.50
CA ASP A 330 26.22 1.44 -17.48
C ASP A 330 24.68 1.50 -17.54
N GLN A 331 24.02 2.11 -16.56
CA GLN A 331 22.59 2.38 -16.64
C GLN A 331 22.32 3.55 -17.61
N LYS A 332 22.01 3.18 -18.86
CA LYS A 332 21.54 4.07 -19.92
C LYS A 332 20.55 5.09 -19.36
N LYS A 333 20.73 6.37 -19.71
CA LYS A 333 19.79 7.49 -19.47
C LYS A 333 18.34 7.11 -19.85
N SER A 334 17.60 6.52 -18.92
CA SER A 334 16.18 6.14 -19.10
C SER A 334 15.23 7.17 -18.53
N PHE A 335 15.72 8.04 -17.65
CA PHE A 335 14.96 9.06 -16.94
C PHE A 335 15.55 10.45 -17.19
N THR A 336 14.74 11.47 -16.93
CA THR A 336 15.05 12.88 -17.22
C THR A 336 16.17 13.47 -16.37
N ARG A 337 16.55 12.82 -15.26
CA ARG A 337 17.67 13.21 -14.40
C ARG A 337 18.82 12.19 -14.35
N PRO A 338 20.04 12.61 -13.96
CA PRO A 338 21.10 11.69 -13.57
C PRO A 338 20.66 10.70 -12.49
N GLU A 339 21.33 9.55 -12.45
CA GLU A 339 21.06 8.50 -11.48
C GLU A 339 21.97 8.62 -10.25
N LEU A 340 21.52 8.06 -9.13
CA LEU A 340 22.32 7.94 -7.92
C LEU A 340 23.26 6.74 -8.07
N GLU A 341 24.47 7.04 -8.50
CA GLU A 341 25.60 6.11 -8.55
C GLU A 341 26.29 6.01 -7.18
N VAL A 342 27.08 4.95 -6.98
CA VAL A 342 27.99 4.76 -5.83
C VAL A 342 29.11 5.82 -5.74
N GLY A 343 29.88 5.77 -4.66
CA GLY A 343 31.18 6.46 -4.63
C GLY A 343 31.10 7.96 -4.31
N LYS A 344 30.01 8.43 -3.69
CA LYS A 344 29.98 9.66 -2.89
C LYS A 344 29.99 9.34 -1.41
N THR A 345 30.37 10.30 -0.59
CA THR A 345 30.22 10.25 0.87
C THR A 345 28.75 10.44 1.28
N PRO A 346 28.32 9.96 2.46
CA PRO A 346 26.98 10.25 2.98
C PRO A 346 26.65 11.75 3.06
N SER A 347 27.62 12.60 3.43
CA SER A 347 27.47 14.07 3.42
C SER A 347 27.14 14.61 2.02
N GLU A 348 27.81 14.12 0.97
CA GLU A 348 27.54 14.54 -0.41
C GLU A 348 26.15 14.09 -0.87
N TYR A 349 25.71 12.87 -0.58
CA TYR A 349 24.34 12.45 -0.89
C TYR A 349 23.30 13.31 -0.18
N LEU A 350 23.49 13.59 1.12
CA LEU A 350 22.56 14.44 1.86
C LEU A 350 22.48 15.86 1.25
N SER A 351 23.61 16.42 0.79
CA SER A 351 23.62 17.74 0.16
C SER A 351 22.85 17.83 -1.16
N LEU A 352 22.74 16.73 -1.92
CA LEU A 352 21.97 16.69 -3.18
C LEU A 352 20.47 16.98 -2.98
N GLN A 353 19.95 16.77 -1.78
CA GLN A 353 18.54 16.99 -1.41
C GLN A 353 18.26 18.38 -0.81
N ARG A 354 19.29 19.23 -0.70
CA ARG A 354 19.23 20.55 -0.05
C ARG A 354 19.50 21.72 -1.02
N ASP A 355 19.84 21.40 -2.26
CA ASP A 355 20.03 22.37 -3.34
C ASP A 355 18.75 22.38 -4.17
N GLU A 356 18.00 23.48 -4.13
CA GLU A 356 16.74 23.67 -4.90
C GLU A 356 16.98 23.64 -6.42
N THR A 357 18.22 23.81 -6.89
CA THR A 357 18.59 23.68 -8.31
C THR A 357 18.99 22.25 -8.70
N SER A 358 19.05 21.35 -7.72
CA SER A 358 19.32 19.93 -7.90
C SER A 358 18.18 19.23 -8.61
N PRO A 359 18.45 18.29 -9.53
CA PRO A 359 17.39 17.43 -10.08
C PRO A 359 16.77 16.50 -9.03
N TYR A 360 17.41 16.38 -7.86
CA TYR A 360 16.95 15.61 -6.70
C TYR A 360 16.12 16.46 -5.72
N ASP A 361 15.79 17.71 -6.03
CA ASP A 361 14.86 18.52 -5.22
C ASP A 361 13.51 17.81 -5.06
N GLY A 362 12.85 18.03 -3.92
CA GLY A 362 11.63 17.30 -3.51
C GLY A 362 11.84 15.82 -3.16
N GLU A 363 13.06 15.28 -3.25
CA GLU A 363 13.37 13.92 -2.82
C GLU A 363 13.97 13.90 -1.40
N SER A 364 13.64 12.85 -0.64
CA SER A 364 14.08 12.65 0.75
C SER A 364 14.93 11.39 0.89
N SER A 365 15.81 11.36 1.89
CA SER A 365 16.65 10.20 2.16
C SER A 365 15.87 9.10 2.89
N MET A 366 16.09 7.83 2.52
CA MET A 366 15.49 6.70 3.23
C MET A 366 15.93 6.63 4.70
N VAL A 367 14.97 6.32 5.58
CA VAL A 367 15.24 5.90 6.96
C VAL A 367 15.27 4.36 7.09
N LEU A 368 15.54 3.85 8.29
CA LEU A 368 15.66 2.42 8.56
C LEU A 368 14.37 1.64 8.25
N GLU A 369 13.22 2.16 8.68
CA GLU A 369 11.91 1.56 8.44
C GLU A 369 11.56 1.57 6.94
N ASP A 370 11.90 2.64 6.22
CA ASP A 370 11.69 2.73 4.76
C ASP A 370 12.44 1.59 4.05
N TRP A 371 13.71 1.36 4.41
CA TRP A 371 14.52 0.32 3.78
C TRP A 371 14.04 -1.08 4.12
N ILE A 372 13.65 -1.33 5.37
CA ILE A 372 13.12 -2.63 5.80
C ILE A 372 11.80 -2.94 5.07
N CYS A 373 10.90 -1.95 4.92
CA CYS A 373 9.70 -2.11 4.11
C CYS A 373 10.07 -2.42 2.66
N ALA A 374 10.95 -1.62 2.05
CA ALA A 374 11.37 -1.80 0.67
C ALA A 374 12.00 -3.18 0.43
N PHE A 375 12.88 -3.66 1.31
CA PHE A 375 13.48 -4.98 1.20
C PHE A 375 12.41 -6.08 1.20
N MET A 376 11.49 -6.05 2.17
CA MET A 376 10.44 -7.06 2.29
C MET A 376 9.50 -7.08 1.10
N ILE A 377 9.05 -5.91 0.62
CA ILE A 377 8.16 -5.78 -0.53
C ILE A 377 8.87 -6.21 -1.81
N HIS A 378 10.11 -5.75 -2.05
CA HIS A 378 10.93 -6.16 -3.18
C HIS A 378 11.03 -7.69 -3.25
N TYR A 379 11.50 -8.33 -2.18
CA TYR A 379 11.68 -9.77 -2.14
C TYR A 379 10.38 -10.54 -2.39
N MET A 380 9.25 -10.06 -1.85
CA MET A 380 7.97 -10.72 -2.05
C MET A 380 7.49 -10.67 -3.51
N GLU A 381 7.78 -9.57 -4.21
CA GLU A 381 7.38 -9.34 -5.60
C GLU A 381 8.33 -9.95 -6.64
N THR A 382 9.65 -9.91 -6.40
CA THR A 382 10.69 -10.30 -7.37
C THR A 382 11.40 -11.62 -7.04
N ARG A 383 11.40 -12.03 -5.76
CA ARG A 383 12.23 -13.13 -5.20
C ARG A 383 13.74 -12.89 -5.26
N SER A 384 14.18 -11.66 -5.48
CA SER A 384 15.57 -11.20 -5.29
C SER A 384 15.71 -10.40 -3.99
N CYS A 385 16.93 -10.24 -3.49
CA CYS A 385 17.22 -9.34 -2.37
C CYS A 385 17.41 -7.91 -2.87
N LEU A 386 16.92 -6.93 -2.10
CA LEU A 386 17.25 -5.52 -2.33
C LEU A 386 18.69 -5.27 -1.84
N ASP A 387 19.45 -4.48 -2.60
CA ASP A 387 20.84 -4.10 -2.30
C ASP A 387 21.78 -5.32 -2.13
N ASP A 388 21.58 -6.31 -3.01
CA ASP A 388 22.38 -7.53 -3.15
C ASP A 388 23.73 -7.25 -3.83
N MET A 389 24.78 -7.14 -3.03
CA MET A 389 26.14 -6.86 -3.48
C MET A 389 26.75 -7.99 -4.32
N GLU A 390 26.26 -9.22 -4.22
CA GLU A 390 26.77 -10.41 -4.93
C GLU A 390 26.19 -10.53 -6.34
N SER A 391 25.00 -9.98 -6.57
CA SER A 391 24.28 -10.00 -7.86
C SER A 391 24.97 -9.28 -9.03
N GLY A 392 26.20 -8.79 -8.86
CA GLY A 392 27.05 -8.23 -9.93
C GLY A 392 26.68 -6.83 -10.42
N GLY A 393 25.46 -6.33 -10.15
CA GLY A 393 24.98 -5.02 -10.62
C GLY A 393 24.41 -4.08 -9.55
N ASN A 394 24.14 -4.56 -8.34
CA ASN A 394 23.62 -3.73 -7.24
C ASN A 394 24.71 -3.36 -6.23
N ALA A 395 24.60 -2.17 -5.65
CA ALA A 395 25.42 -1.70 -4.54
C ALA A 395 24.66 -1.73 -3.20
N ALA A 396 25.41 -1.54 -2.12
CA ALA A 396 24.88 -1.26 -0.79
C ALA A 396 24.27 0.15 -0.72
N SER A 397 23.39 0.42 0.25
CA SER A 397 22.80 1.75 0.47
C SER A 397 23.29 2.37 1.77
N TYR A 398 23.67 3.64 1.73
CA TYR A 398 23.58 4.54 2.87
C TYR A 398 22.11 4.87 3.12
N LEU A 399 21.73 4.96 4.39
CA LEU A 399 20.45 5.45 4.87
C LEU A 399 20.66 6.86 5.44
N THR A 400 20.91 7.83 4.56
CA THR A 400 21.23 9.23 4.94
C THR A 400 20.10 9.95 5.69
N GLY A 401 18.89 9.37 5.71
CA GLY A 401 17.77 9.85 6.51
C GLY A 401 17.87 9.47 7.99
N VAL A 402 18.84 8.64 8.39
CA VAL A 402 19.03 8.21 9.78
C VAL A 402 20.50 8.23 10.19
N SER A 403 20.78 8.76 11.38
CA SER A 403 22.11 8.77 11.97
C SER A 403 22.12 8.32 13.42
N LEU A 404 23.30 7.89 13.89
CA LEU A 404 23.57 7.58 15.29
C LEU A 404 24.46 8.68 15.90
N PRO A 405 24.18 9.16 17.12
CA PRO A 405 25.01 10.12 17.82
C PRO A 405 26.40 9.53 18.09
N GLY A 406 27.42 10.31 17.72
CA GLY A 406 28.83 9.94 17.73
C GLY A 406 29.48 9.88 19.11
N ASP A 407 28.89 9.18 20.07
CA ASP A 407 29.35 9.19 21.47
C ASP A 407 30.76 8.58 21.66
N PHE A 408 31.29 7.87 20.65
CA PHE A 408 32.64 7.27 20.66
C PHE A 408 33.67 7.94 19.72
N THR A 409 33.22 8.60 18.65
CA THR A 409 34.09 9.20 17.61
C THR A 409 33.95 10.71 17.49
N GLY A 410 33.05 11.32 18.27
CA GLY A 410 32.68 12.72 18.19
C GLY A 410 31.84 13.10 16.96
N SER A 411 31.65 12.20 15.99
CA SER A 411 31.00 12.48 14.70
C SER A 411 29.76 11.61 14.51
N GLN A 412 28.67 12.16 13.94
CA GLN A 412 27.49 11.35 13.65
C GLN A 412 27.86 10.19 12.73
N MET A 413 27.32 9.00 12.97
CA MET A 413 27.50 7.85 12.09
C MET A 413 26.24 7.65 11.24
N VAL A 414 26.41 7.36 9.95
CA VAL A 414 25.30 7.01 9.05
C VAL A 414 25.14 5.50 9.02
N ILE A 415 23.91 4.99 8.96
CA ILE A 415 23.67 3.57 8.78
C ILE A 415 23.88 3.21 7.31
N ALA A 416 24.67 2.19 7.04
CA ALA A 416 24.77 1.54 5.75
C ALA A 416 24.19 0.12 5.83
N VAL A 417 23.58 -0.32 4.73
CA VAL A 417 22.90 -1.61 4.60
C VAL A 417 23.31 -2.34 3.33
N LYS A 418 23.48 -3.66 3.43
CA LYS A 418 23.73 -4.54 2.29
C LYS A 418 23.21 -5.95 2.53
N TYR A 419 22.85 -6.63 1.45
CA TYR A 419 22.78 -8.09 1.43
C TYR A 419 24.04 -8.66 0.77
N ALA A 420 24.68 -9.63 1.43
CA ALA A 420 25.85 -10.35 0.92
C ALA A 420 26.04 -11.67 1.70
N HIS A 421 26.61 -12.71 1.10
CA HIS A 421 26.92 -13.99 1.76
C HIS A 421 25.72 -14.68 2.44
N GLN A 422 24.51 -14.44 1.92
CA GLN A 422 23.22 -14.84 2.49
C GLN A 422 22.76 -14.05 3.74
N ASP A 423 23.50 -12.99 4.12
CA ASP A 423 23.31 -12.20 5.33
C ASP A 423 22.88 -10.75 5.03
N ILE A 424 22.23 -10.12 6.02
CA ILE A 424 21.93 -8.69 5.98
C ILE A 424 22.78 -7.98 7.03
N PHE A 425 23.64 -7.08 6.55
CA PHE A 425 24.52 -6.28 7.39
C PHE A 425 23.95 -4.88 7.54
N PHE A 426 23.81 -4.45 8.79
CA PHE A 426 23.59 -3.05 9.17
C PHE A 426 24.85 -2.59 9.89
N TYR A 427 25.52 -1.55 9.40
CA TYR A 427 26.79 -1.07 9.94
C TYR A 427 26.87 0.45 9.97
N CYS A 428 27.66 0.97 10.91
CA CYS A 428 27.91 2.39 11.06
C CYS A 428 29.02 2.84 10.12
N HIS A 429 28.79 3.92 9.37
CA HIS A 429 29.76 4.51 8.45
C HIS A 429 30.07 5.96 8.83
N SER A 430 31.31 6.38 8.59
CA SER A 430 31.68 7.79 8.73
C SER A 430 31.02 8.62 7.61
N PRO A 431 30.44 9.78 7.92
CA PRO A 431 29.72 10.61 6.96
C PRO A 431 30.63 11.26 5.91
N HIS A 432 31.94 11.29 6.17
CA HIS A 432 32.97 11.83 5.29
C HIS A 432 33.86 10.75 4.67
N HIS A 433 33.60 9.47 4.94
CA HIS A 433 34.29 8.38 4.24
C HIS A 433 33.50 8.01 2.98
N LYS A 434 34.23 7.79 1.89
CA LYS A 434 33.70 7.35 0.60
C LYS A 434 33.96 5.85 0.46
N ASP A 435 32.93 5.11 0.06
CA ASP A 435 33.04 3.71 -0.36
C ASP A 435 32.54 3.61 -1.81
N GLU A 436 33.29 2.93 -2.66
CA GLU A 436 32.99 2.76 -4.09
C GLU A 436 31.94 1.67 -4.34
N GLN A 437 31.49 0.96 -3.30
CA GLN A 437 30.46 -0.07 -3.38
C GLN A 437 29.18 0.31 -2.61
N ILE A 438 29.08 1.54 -2.10
CA ILE A 438 27.91 2.06 -1.40
C ILE A 438 27.39 3.33 -2.10
N GLY A 439 26.09 3.34 -2.40
CA GLY A 439 25.37 4.51 -2.91
C GLY A 439 24.31 5.01 -1.92
N ALA A 440 23.33 5.76 -2.40
CA ALA A 440 22.17 6.14 -1.61
C ALA A 440 20.88 5.98 -2.39
N ARG A 441 19.77 5.79 -1.66
CA ARG A 441 18.42 5.71 -2.22
C ARG A 441 17.61 6.88 -1.72
N PHE A 442 17.00 7.60 -2.65
CA PHE A 442 16.07 8.68 -2.36
C PHE A 442 14.64 8.23 -2.63
N VAL A 443 13.69 8.87 -1.95
CA VAL A 443 12.25 8.57 -2.01
C VAL A 443 11.46 9.87 -2.02
N VAL A 444 10.36 9.90 -2.77
CA VAL A 444 9.45 11.06 -2.79
C VAL A 444 8.30 10.76 -1.83
N GLU A 445 8.03 11.67 -0.90
CA GLU A 445 6.92 11.55 0.03
C GLU A 445 5.64 12.14 -0.58
N VAL A 446 4.49 11.54 -0.29
CA VAL A 446 3.15 11.85 -0.85
C VAL A 446 2.35 12.76 0.10
#